data_AF-A0A371EXJ3-F1
#
_entry.id   AF-A0A371EXJ3-F1
#
_cell.length_a   1.000
_cell.length_b   1.000
_cell.length_c   1.000
_cell.angle_alpha   90.00
_cell.angle_beta   90.00
_cell.angle_gamma   90.00
#
_symmetry.space_group_name_H-M   'P 1'
#
loop_
_entity.id
_entity.type
_entity.pdbx_description
1 polymer ?
#
loop_
_entity_poly.entity_id
_entity_poly.type
_entity_poly.pdbx_seq_one_letter_code
_entity_poly.pdbx_strand_id
1 'polypeptide(L)'
;MDMALDRSQLQNMAKGEKEAFKEYARRWRELAARIQPPLSDKEMVTMFIDTLHPPFYEKMVGNVSSNFANLLLIKERVEVGMKKGRIVLEAATSHTSESYDNEEEEGTATSNLQLSTS
;
A
#
# COMPACT_ATOMS: atom_id res chain seq x y z
N MET A 1 -10.93 -20.40 -32.52
CA MET A 1 -9.68 -20.61 -31.76
C MET A 1 -9.81 -19.78 -30.50
N ASP A 2 -9.90 -20.43 -29.36
CA ASP A 2 -9.86 -19.77 -28.05
C ASP A 2 -8.39 -19.43 -27.81
N MET A 3 -7.97 -18.20 -28.08
CA MET A 3 -6.60 -17.77 -27.81
C MET A 3 -6.45 -17.70 -26.30
N ALA A 4 -5.92 -18.76 -25.70
CA ALA A 4 -5.49 -18.73 -24.31
C ALA A 4 -4.60 -17.49 -24.11
N LEU A 5 -4.92 -16.69 -23.10
CA LEU A 5 -4.14 -15.50 -22.76
C LEU A 5 -2.70 -15.92 -22.49
N ASP A 6 -1.77 -15.47 -23.34
CA ASP A 6 -0.37 -15.87 -23.25
C ASP A 6 0.45 -14.89 -22.41
N ARG A 7 1.64 -15.33 -22.02
CA ARG A 7 2.62 -14.52 -21.27
C ARG A 7 3.06 -13.27 -22.05
N SER A 8 2.97 -13.29 -23.39
CA SER A 8 3.37 -12.15 -24.23
C SER A 8 2.42 -10.97 -24.09
N GLN A 9 1.11 -11.23 -23.93
CA GLN A 9 0.13 -10.17 -23.71
C GLN A 9 0.39 -9.41 -22.41
N LEU A 10 0.79 -10.13 -21.36
CA LEU A 10 1.11 -9.54 -20.06
C LEU A 10 2.39 -8.70 -20.11
N GLN A 11 3.39 -9.13 -20.88
CA GLN A 11 4.64 -8.40 -21.08
C GLN A 11 4.48 -7.12 -21.92
N ASN A 12 3.51 -7.11 -22.85
CA ASN A 12 3.21 -5.95 -23.68
C ASN A 12 2.32 -4.91 -22.98
N MET A 13 1.87 -5.18 -21.75
CA MET A 13 1.19 -4.17 -20.96
C MET A 13 2.14 -3.01 -20.65
N ALA A 14 1.61 -1.80 -20.71
CA ALA A 14 2.30 -0.60 -20.23
C ALA A 14 1.33 0.23 -19.42
N LYS A 15 1.89 0.92 -18.42
CA LYS A 15 1.14 1.91 -17.64
C LYS A 15 0.92 3.16 -18.49
N GLY A 16 -0.33 3.61 -18.59
CA GLY A 16 -0.63 4.89 -19.24
C GLY A 16 -0.03 6.09 -18.49
N GLU A 17 0.29 7.18 -19.19
CA GLU A 17 0.86 8.40 -18.58
C GLU A 17 -0.02 8.95 -17.44
N LYS A 18 -1.34 8.96 -17.65
CA LYS A 18 -2.35 9.44 -16.69
C LYS A 18 -2.94 8.35 -15.80
N GLU A 19 -2.63 7.07 -16.04
CA GLU A 19 -3.14 5.95 -15.25
C GLU A 19 -2.51 5.97 -13.86
N ALA A 20 -3.29 5.77 -12.80
CA ALA A 20 -2.72 5.65 -11.47
C ALA A 20 -1.99 4.31 -11.33
N PHE A 21 -0.87 4.26 -10.61
CA PHE A 21 -0.09 3.03 -10.44
C PHE A 21 -0.92 1.88 -9.84
N LYS A 22 -1.80 2.18 -8.89
CA LYS A 22 -2.70 1.18 -8.27
C LYS A 22 -3.67 0.56 -9.29
N GLU A 23 -4.18 1.36 -10.23
CA GLU A 23 -5.09 0.91 -11.27
C GLU A 23 -4.36 0.01 -12.27
N TYR A 24 -3.16 0.42 -12.68
CA TYR A 24 -2.28 -0.39 -13.51
C TYR A 24 -1.95 -1.73 -12.86
N ALA A 25 -1.50 -1.72 -11.61
CA ALA A 25 -1.14 -2.93 -10.87
C ALA A 25 -2.34 -3.89 -10.72
N ARG A 26 -3.55 -3.35 -10.49
CA ARG A 26 -4.78 -4.15 -10.46
C ARG A 26 -5.04 -4.81 -11.81
N ARG A 27 -5.04 -4.03 -12.90
CA ARG A 27 -5.32 -4.52 -14.25
C ARG A 27 -4.29 -5.56 -14.70
N TRP A 28 -3.01 -5.33 -14.40
CA TRP A 28 -1.92 -6.27 -14.67
C TRP A 28 -2.13 -7.59 -13.92
N ARG A 29 -2.47 -7.52 -12.62
CA ARG A 29 -2.74 -8.72 -11.81
C ARG A 29 -3.96 -9.50 -12.30
N GLU A 30 -5.03 -8.82 -12.72
CA GLU A 30 -6.22 -9.46 -13.27
C GLU A 30 -5.92 -10.24 -14.56
N LEU A 31 -5.04 -9.71 -15.42
CA LEU A 31 -4.56 -10.44 -16.60
C LEU A 31 -3.64 -11.59 -16.22
N ALA A 32 -2.69 -11.37 -15.31
CA ALA A 32 -1.76 -12.39 -14.85
C ALA A 32 -2.47 -13.61 -14.23
N ALA A 33 -3.57 -13.39 -13.49
CA ALA A 33 -4.38 -14.46 -12.89
C ALA A 33 -5.06 -15.38 -13.93
N ARG A 34 -5.16 -14.96 -15.19
CA ARG A 34 -5.75 -15.72 -16.28
C ARG A 34 -4.73 -16.56 -17.06
N ILE A 35 -3.43 -16.37 -16.81
CA ILE A 35 -2.37 -17.10 -17.51
C ILE A 35 -2.29 -18.54 -17.00
N GLN A 36 -2.14 -19.48 -17.95
CA GLN A 36 -1.88 -20.89 -17.67
C GLN A 36 -0.60 -21.36 -18.39
N PRO A 37 0.32 -22.07 -17.71
CA PRO A 37 0.30 -22.35 -16.26
C PRO A 37 0.50 -21.07 -15.41
N PRO A 38 0.06 -21.06 -14.14
CA PRO A 38 0.18 -19.90 -13.26
C PRO A 38 1.63 -19.45 -13.11
N LEU A 39 1.83 -18.15 -12.98
CA LEU A 39 3.16 -17.58 -12.74
C LEU A 39 3.57 -17.80 -11.28
N SER A 40 4.84 -18.16 -11.06
CA SER A 40 5.43 -18.12 -9.72
C SER A 40 5.51 -16.69 -9.21
N ASP A 41 5.59 -16.50 -7.88
CA ASP A 41 5.73 -15.16 -7.29
C ASP A 41 6.94 -14.39 -7.85
N LYS A 42 8.04 -15.11 -8.12
CA LYS A 42 9.23 -14.51 -8.73
C LYS A 42 8.96 -14.04 -10.16
N GLU A 43 8.32 -14.88 -10.98
CA GLU A 43 7.94 -14.50 -12.36
C GLU A 43 6.95 -13.31 -12.34
N MET A 44 5.99 -13.31 -11.42
CA MET A 44 5.04 -12.21 -11.24
C MET A 44 5.74 -10.88 -10.98
N VAL A 45 6.67 -10.86 -10.03
CA VAL A 45 7.42 -9.65 -9.67
C VAL A 45 8.30 -9.20 -10.83
N THR A 46 9.08 -10.11 -11.43
CA THR A 46 9.97 -9.78 -12.55
C THR A 46 9.19 -9.24 -13.74
N MET A 47 8.16 -9.95 -14.20
CA MET A 47 7.37 -9.52 -15.35
C MET A 47 6.63 -8.20 -15.09
N PHE A 48 6.11 -7.98 -13.87
CA PHE A 48 5.47 -6.72 -13.53
C PHE A 48 6.45 -5.55 -13.62
N ILE A 49 7.68 -5.72 -13.09
CA ILE A 49 8.73 -4.70 -13.17
C ILE A 49 9.11 -4.42 -14.62
N ASP A 50 9.24 -5.44 -15.46
CA ASP A 50 9.61 -5.29 -16.88
C ASP A 50 8.60 -4.46 -17.67
N THR A 51 7.33 -4.43 -17.24
CA THR A 51 6.28 -3.62 -17.86
C THR A 51 6.24 -2.16 -17.40
N LEU A 52 7.04 -1.79 -16.38
CA LEU A 52 7.13 -0.42 -15.90
C LEU A 52 8.19 0.36 -16.70
N HIS A 53 7.88 1.60 -17.05
CA HIS A 53 8.82 2.47 -17.72
C HIS A 53 10.04 2.76 -16.80
N PRO A 54 11.30 2.72 -17.27
CA PRO A 54 12.49 2.71 -16.40
C PRO A 54 12.56 3.84 -15.34
N PRO A 55 12.22 5.11 -15.66
CA PRO A 55 12.07 6.19 -14.67
C PRO A 55 11.15 5.90 -13.47
N PHE A 56 10.10 5.07 -13.64
CA PHE A 56 9.20 4.72 -12.54
C PHE A 56 9.82 3.67 -11.61
N TYR A 57 10.57 2.73 -12.17
CA TYR A 57 11.28 1.73 -11.38
C TYR A 57 12.36 2.36 -10.49
N GLU A 58 13.16 3.28 -11.03
CA GLU A 58 14.19 3.99 -10.26
C GLU A 58 13.62 4.72 -9.04
N LYS A 59 12.48 5.41 -9.23
CA LYS A 59 11.79 6.12 -8.14
C LYS A 59 11.27 5.17 -7.06
N MET A 60 10.71 4.02 -7.45
CA MET A 60 10.21 3.01 -6.50
C MET A 60 11.35 2.40 -5.69
N VAL A 61 12.45 2.00 -6.35
CA VAL A 61 13.64 1.44 -5.68
C VAL A 61 14.27 2.46 -4.74
N GLY A 62 14.35 3.73 -5.14
CA GLY A 62 14.83 4.82 -4.29
C GLY A 62 13.99 4.99 -3.01
N ASN A 63 12.67 4.93 -3.12
CA ASN A 63 11.75 5.02 -1.98
C ASN A 63 11.91 3.83 -1.01
N VAL A 64 11.94 2.59 -1.53
CA VAL A 64 12.13 1.38 -0.70
C VAL A 64 13.47 1.42 0.02
N SER A 65 14.53 1.77 -0.70
CA SER A 65 15.89 1.87 -0.14
C SER A 65 15.95 2.92 0.96
N SER A 66 15.31 4.07 0.77
CA SER A 66 15.26 5.15 1.77
C SER A 66 14.49 4.75 3.03
N ASN A 67 13.33 4.09 2.89
CA ASN A 67 12.57 3.60 4.04
C ASN A 67 13.34 2.56 4.85
N PHE A 68 14.04 1.65 4.16
CA PHE A 68 14.88 0.65 4.81
C PHE A 68 16.07 1.30 5.54
N ALA A 69 16.75 2.25 4.90
CA ALA A 69 17.85 2.99 5.53
C ALA A 69 17.38 3.76 6.77
N ASN A 70 16.21 4.40 6.70
CA ASN A 70 15.60 5.09 7.85
C ASN A 70 15.28 4.12 9.00
N LEU A 71 14.74 2.93 8.69
CA LEU A 71 14.50 1.88 9.69
C LEU A 71 15.78 1.43 10.37
N LEU A 72 16.85 1.20 9.61
CA LEU A 72 18.15 0.84 10.18
C LEU A 72 18.71 1.95 11.07
N LEU A 73 18.60 3.21 10.65
CA LEU A 73 19.04 4.36 11.44
C LEU A 73 18.26 4.49 12.75
N ILE A 74 16.94 4.29 12.71
CA ILE A 74 16.09 4.30 13.92
C ILE A 74 16.50 3.16 14.84
N LYS A 75 16.68 1.94 14.31
CA LYS A 75 17.14 0.78 15.07
C LYS A 75 18.47 1.06 15.77
N GLU A 76 19.45 1.60 15.05
CA GLU A 76 20.75 1.96 15.61
C GLU A 76 20.62 3.00 16.74
N ARG A 77 19.83 4.05 16.53
CA ARG A 77 19.59 5.09 17.55
C ARG A 77 18.93 4.50 18.80
N VAL A 78 17.99 3.57 18.64
CA VAL A 78 17.34 2.87 19.75
C VAL A 78 18.35 2.01 20.51
N GLU A 79 19.15 1.21 19.83
CA GLU A 79 20.19 0.38 20.46
C GLU A 79 21.20 1.22 21.25
N VAL A 80 21.63 2.36 20.69
CA VAL A 80 22.52 3.31 21.39
C VAL A 80 21.82 3.93 22.60
N GLY A 81 20.55 4.27 22.50
CA GLY A 81 19.75 4.81 23.60
C GLY A 81 19.58 3.80 24.74
N MET A 82 19.32 2.54 24.42
CA MET A 82 19.22 1.44 25.40
C MET A 82 20.54 1.22 26.14
N LYS A 83 21.65 1.13 25.40
CA LYS A 83 23.00 0.98 26.00
C LYS A 83 23.36 2.14 26.92
N LYS A 84 22.87 3.34 26.64
CA LYS A 84 23.11 4.55 27.43
C LYS A 84 22.08 4.79 28.54
N GLY A 85 21.16 3.85 28.77
CA GLY A 85 20.09 3.97 29.76
C GLY A 85 19.10 5.11 29.49
N ARG A 86 19.09 5.66 28.26
CA ARG A 86 18.19 6.74 27.84
C ARG A 86 16.83 6.25 27.35
N ILE A 87 16.74 4.96 27.03
CA ILE A 87 15.53 4.29 26.56
C ILE A 87 15.40 3.02 27.40
N VAL A 88 14.29 2.88 28.13
CA VAL A 88 13.97 1.69 28.93
C VAL A 88 13.06 0.80 28.11
N LEU A 89 13.36 -0.51 28.06
CA LEU A 89 12.46 -1.49 27.47
C LEU A 89 11.32 -1.76 28.47
N GLU A 90 10.16 -1.18 28.23
CA GLU A 90 8.97 -1.52 28.99
C GLU A 90 8.47 -2.89 28.50
N ALA A 91 8.71 -3.95 29.29
CA ALA A 91 8.12 -5.24 29.01
C ALA A 91 6.62 -5.11 29.25
N ALA A 92 5.83 -5.09 28.17
CA ALA A 92 4.38 -4.93 28.24
C ALA A 92 3.73 -6.04 29.08
N THR A 93 3.43 -5.74 30.35
CA THR A 93 2.44 -6.49 31.12
C THR A 93 1.07 -5.95 30.73
N SER A 94 0.25 -6.80 30.10
CA SER A 94 -1.13 -6.50 29.71
C SER A 94 -1.93 -5.93 30.87
N HIS A 95 -2.38 -4.69 30.75
CA HIS A 95 -3.47 -4.16 31.56
C HIS A 95 -4.68 -3.95 30.64
N THR A 96 -5.62 -4.89 30.75
CA THR A 96 -7.01 -4.75 30.30
C THR A 96 -7.61 -3.51 30.96
N SER A 97 -8.13 -2.58 30.16
CA SER A 97 -9.07 -1.56 30.64
C SER A 97 -10.26 -1.50 29.68
N GLU A 98 -11.30 -2.25 30.02
CA GLU A 98 -12.68 -1.94 29.62
C GLU A 98 -13.14 -0.70 30.39
N SER A 99 -13.56 0.34 29.67
CA SER A 99 -14.76 1.14 29.96
C SER A 99 -14.90 2.22 28.88
N TYR A 100 -16.02 2.20 28.16
CA TYR A 100 -16.50 3.31 27.34
C TYR A 100 -17.84 3.75 27.92
N ASP A 101 -17.85 4.87 28.64
CA ASP A 101 -19.07 5.61 28.97
C ASP A 101 -19.29 6.65 27.87
N ASN A 102 -20.42 6.53 27.14
CA ASN A 102 -20.90 7.57 26.23
C ASN A 102 -22.02 8.35 26.95
N GLU A 103 -21.78 9.63 27.23
CA GLU A 103 -22.84 10.58 27.55
C GLU A 103 -23.27 11.27 26.25
N GLU A 104 -24.54 11.07 25.87
CA GLU A 104 -25.23 11.75 24.79
C GLU A 104 -26.21 12.74 25.44
N GLU A 105 -26.01 14.05 25.24
CA GLU A 105 -27.05 15.05 25.47
C GLU A 105 -27.21 15.97 24.25
N GLU A 106 -28.48 16.14 23.92
CA GLU A 106 -29.15 16.71 22.76
C GLU A 106 -29.07 18.25 22.70
N GLY A 107 -29.14 18.83 21.50
CA GLY A 107 -29.25 20.28 21.31
C GLY A 107 -29.66 20.66 19.90
N THR A 108 -30.96 20.60 19.63
CA THR A 108 -31.64 20.93 18.36
C THR A 108 -31.50 22.40 17.95
N ALA A 109 -31.31 22.68 16.65
CA ALA A 109 -31.91 23.86 15.99
C ALA A 109 -32.04 23.65 14.46
N THR A 110 -33.29 23.72 14.01
CA THR A 110 -33.86 23.58 12.67
C THR A 110 -33.22 24.48 11.58
N SER A 111 -32.97 23.92 10.39
CA SER A 111 -32.74 24.69 9.16
C SER A 111 -33.81 24.34 8.11
N ASN A 112 -34.62 25.34 7.76
CA ASN A 112 -35.75 25.27 6.84
C ASN A 112 -35.30 25.06 5.38
N LEU A 113 -35.95 24.13 4.69
CA LEU A 113 -35.82 23.89 3.25
C LEU A 113 -36.82 24.77 2.49
N GLN A 114 -36.34 25.80 1.78
CA GLN A 114 -37.08 26.44 0.70
C GLN A 114 -36.43 26.00 -0.62
N LEU A 115 -37.12 25.09 -1.33
CA LEU A 115 -36.84 24.73 -2.71
C LEU A 115 -37.56 25.73 -3.62
N SER A 116 -36.78 26.39 -4.49
CA SER A 116 -37.30 27.20 -5.59
C SER A 116 -37.54 26.37 -6.85
N THR A 117 -38.43 26.91 -7.68
CA THR A 117 -38.68 26.70 -9.12
C THR A 117 -39.54 25.50 -9.56
N SER A 118 -40.71 25.79 -10.12
CA SER A 118 -40.85 25.97 -11.58
C SER A 118 -42.10 26.77 -11.95
#